data_AF-A0A660MQ68-F1
#
_entry.id   AF-A0A660MQ68-F1
#
_cell.length_a   1.000
_cell.length_b   1.000
_cell.length_c   1.000
_cell.angle_alpha   90.00
_cell.angle_beta   90.00
_cell.angle_gamma   90.00
#
_symmetry.space_group_name_H-M   'P 1'
#
loop_
_entity.id
_entity.type
_entity.pdbx_description
1 polymer ?
#
loop_
_entity_poly.entity_id
_entity_poly.type
_entity_poly.pdbx_seq_one_letter_code
_entity_poly.pdbx_strand_id
1 'polypeptide(L)'
;MSFQDLVYYLLNIKDLSAEHLRDAQRSFAKKNGLDTLPSKSQILQVYFDLLKEGKIEKNSDFELLLRKRAIRSMSGIVSVQVLTKPYPCPSHCIFCPNDPEMPKSYIKSEPGAMRAWLNQ
;
A
#
# COMPACT_ATOMS: atom_id res chain seq x y z
N MET A 1 -0.13 21.69 2.87
CA MET A 1 -1.13 21.52 1.78
C MET A 1 -1.61 20.07 1.76
N SER A 2 -2.82 19.82 1.26
CA SER A 2 -3.51 18.52 1.45
C SER A 2 -3.32 17.56 0.28
N PHE A 3 -3.31 16.26 0.57
CA PHE A 3 -3.36 15.22 -0.47
C PHE A 3 -4.66 15.26 -1.28
N GLN A 4 -5.73 15.85 -0.75
CA GLN A 4 -6.98 16.04 -1.48
C GLN A 4 -6.78 16.92 -2.71
N ASP A 5 -6.03 18.03 -2.58
CA ASP A 5 -5.75 18.96 -3.68
C ASP A 5 -4.99 18.27 -4.82
N LEU A 6 -4.09 17.34 -4.47
CA LEU A 6 -3.38 16.52 -5.44
C LEU A 6 -4.35 15.59 -6.19
N VAL A 7 -5.31 14.96 -5.51
CA VAL A 7 -6.29 14.07 -6.16
C VAL A 7 -7.14 14.87 -7.15
N TYR A 8 -7.64 16.04 -6.76
CA TYR A 8 -8.38 16.92 -7.67
C TYR A 8 -7.54 17.37 -8.86
N TYR A 9 -6.27 17.70 -8.64
CA TYR A 9 -5.36 18.05 -9.72
C TYR A 9 -5.16 16.89 -10.70
N LEU A 10 -4.92 15.68 -10.20
CA LEU A 10 -4.69 14.50 -11.03
C LEU A 10 -5.94 14.10 -11.82
N LEU A 11 -7.14 14.22 -11.24
CA LEU A 11 -8.40 13.91 -11.92
C LEU A 11 -8.72 14.87 -13.08
N ASN A 12 -8.20 16.10 -13.04
CA ASN A 12 -8.41 17.10 -14.09
C ASN A 12 -7.44 16.97 -15.28
N ILE A 13 -6.43 16.10 -15.22
CA ILE A 13 -5.49 15.88 -16.31
C ILE A 13 -6.11 14.89 -17.31
N LYS A 14 -6.38 15.34 -18.55
CA LYS A 14 -7.03 14.51 -19.59
C LYS A 14 -6.23 13.26 -19.98
N ASP A 15 -4.91 13.39 -20.19
CA ASP A 15 -4.05 12.29 -20.68
C ASP A 15 -3.10 11.78 -19.58
N LEU A 16 -3.64 11.46 -18.40
CA LEU A 16 -2.83 10.96 -17.30
C LEU A 16 -2.45 9.49 -17.53
N SER A 17 -1.18 9.23 -17.80
CA SER A 17 -0.63 7.87 -17.96
C SER A 17 0.20 7.42 -16.76
N ALA A 18 0.45 6.12 -16.65
CA ALA A 18 1.27 5.57 -15.56
C ALA A 18 2.72 6.08 -15.59
N GLU A 19 3.21 6.43 -16.78
CA GLU A 19 4.54 7.00 -17.00
C GLU A 19 4.60 8.45 -16.51
N HIS A 20 3.57 9.25 -16.82
CA HIS A 20 3.52 10.67 -16.47
C HIS A 20 2.99 10.95 -15.07
N LEU A 21 2.45 9.96 -14.35
CA LEU A 21 1.90 10.14 -13.00
C LEU A 21 2.96 10.69 -12.03
N ARG A 22 4.19 10.17 -12.05
CA ARG A 22 5.26 10.68 -11.17
C ARG A 22 5.63 12.12 -11.48
N ASP A 23 5.64 12.49 -12.75
CA ASP A 23 5.98 13.85 -13.17
C ASP A 23 4.86 14.83 -12.83
N ALA A 24 3.59 14.41 -12.95
CA ALA A 24 2.44 15.18 -12.48
C ALA A 24 2.51 15.41 -10.96
N GLN A 25 2.82 14.38 -10.17
CA GLN A 25 3.00 14.51 -8.72
C GLN A 25 4.14 15.48 -8.36
N ARG A 26 5.29 15.38 -9.06
CA ARG A 26 6.43 16.28 -8.85
C ARG A 26 6.12 17.71 -9.22
N SER A 27 5.44 17.92 -10.34
CA SER A 27 5.02 19.25 -10.81
C SER A 27 4.06 19.89 -9.82
N PHE A 28 3.09 19.12 -9.32
CA PHE A 28 2.20 19.57 -8.26
C PHE A 28 2.98 19.89 -6.99
N ALA A 29 3.89 19.01 -6.55
CA ALA A 29 4.66 19.20 -5.34
C ALA A 29 5.56 20.46 -5.39
N LYS A 30 6.21 20.72 -6.54
CA LYS A 30 7.03 21.92 -6.74
C LYS A 30 6.21 23.21 -6.68
N LYS A 31 5.00 23.21 -7.23
CA LYS A 31 4.12 24.38 -7.26
C LYS A 31 3.46 24.67 -5.91
N ASN A 32 3.19 23.61 -5.14
CA ASN A 32 2.35 23.65 -3.95
C ASN A 32 3.12 23.37 -2.64
N GLY A 33 4.43 23.15 -2.70
CA GLY A 33 5.26 22.94 -1.51
C GLY A 33 4.88 21.68 -0.73
N LEU A 34 4.78 20.53 -1.40
CA LEU A 34 4.63 19.24 -0.72
C LEU A 34 5.98 18.70 -0.26
N ASP A 35 6.11 18.46 1.03
CA ASP A 35 7.33 17.91 1.64
C ASP A 35 7.63 16.48 1.18
N THR A 36 6.59 15.68 0.94
CA THR A 36 6.71 14.28 0.53
C THR A 36 5.77 13.93 -0.60
N LEU A 37 6.26 13.16 -1.58
CA LEU A 37 5.46 12.60 -2.65
C LEU A 37 4.63 11.41 -2.13
N PRO A 38 3.29 11.45 -2.20
CA PRO A 38 2.47 10.36 -1.73
C PRO A 38 2.62 9.12 -2.64
N SER A 39 2.57 7.96 -2.01
CA SER A 39 2.49 6.68 -2.70
C SER A 39 1.15 6.50 -3.41
N LYS A 40 1.10 5.60 -4.40
CA LYS A 40 -0.16 5.29 -5.10
C LYS A 40 -1.28 4.85 -4.16
N SER A 41 -0.96 4.08 -3.10
CA SER A 41 -1.96 3.66 -2.10
C SER A 41 -2.47 4.81 -1.25
N GLN A 42 -1.63 5.79 -0.90
CA GLN A 42 -2.08 7.00 -0.20
C GLN A 42 -3.01 7.84 -1.07
N ILE A 43 -2.69 8.00 -2.36
CA ILE A 43 -3.58 8.69 -3.31
C ILE A 43 -4.92 7.94 -3.42
N LEU A 44 -4.87 6.62 -3.57
CA LEU A 44 -6.06 5.78 -3.68
C LEU A 44 -6.94 5.87 -2.42
N GLN A 45 -6.33 5.90 -1.24
CA GLN A 45 -7.04 6.08 0.03
C GLN A 45 -7.83 7.40 0.05
N VAL A 46 -7.15 8.51 -0.26
CA VAL A 46 -7.78 9.84 -0.28
C VAL A 46 -8.87 9.92 -1.36
N TYR A 47 -8.66 9.30 -2.52
CA TYR A 47 -9.69 9.18 -3.56
C TYR A 47 -10.93 8.45 -3.05
N PHE A 48 -10.79 7.33 -2.33
CA PHE A 48 -11.93 6.63 -1.73
C PHE A 48 -12.62 7.45 -0.62
N ASP A 49 -11.86 8.19 0.18
CA ASP A 49 -12.42 9.07 1.20
C ASP A 49 -13.27 10.18 0.54
N LEU A 50 -12.78 10.79 -0.55
CA LEU A 50 -13.53 11.80 -1.33
C LEU A 50 -14.78 11.23 -2.01
N LEU A 51 -14.73 9.98 -2.50
CA LEU A 51 -15.89 9.28 -3.04
C LEU A 51 -16.95 9.05 -1.95
N LYS A 52 -16.53 8.60 -0.77
CA LYS A 52 -17.42 8.34 0.38
C LYS A 52 -18.10 9.62 0.85
N GLU A 53 -17.40 10.75 0.77
CA GLU A 53 -17.93 12.08 1.06
C GLU A 53 -18.81 12.66 -0.07
N GLY A 54 -18.91 11.99 -1.22
CA GLY A 54 -19.69 12.46 -2.37
C GLY A 54 -19.09 13.68 -3.09
N LYS A 55 -17.80 13.97 -2.88
CA LYS A 55 -17.13 15.15 -3.45
C LYS A 55 -16.61 14.93 -4.87
N ILE A 56 -16.49 13.67 -5.29
CA ILE A 56 -16.06 13.27 -6.63
C ILE A 56 -16.91 12.11 -7.12
N GLU A 57 -16.95 11.92 -8.43
CA GLU A 57 -17.56 10.76 -9.06
C GLU A 57 -16.54 9.64 -9.26
N LYS A 58 -17.03 8.40 -9.35
CA LYS A 58 -16.19 7.24 -9.55
C LYS A 58 -15.56 7.26 -10.95
N ASN A 59 -14.24 7.18 -11.00
CA ASN A 59 -13.46 7.09 -12.22
C ASN A 59 -12.67 5.76 -12.25
N SER A 60 -13.14 4.81 -13.05
CA SER A 60 -12.52 3.48 -13.17
C SER A 60 -11.11 3.52 -13.77
N ASP A 61 -10.85 4.44 -14.70
CA ASP A 61 -9.55 4.56 -15.35
C ASP A 61 -8.50 5.08 -14.37
N PHE A 62 -8.90 6.01 -13.50
CA PHE A 62 -8.06 6.51 -12.41
C PHE A 62 -7.73 5.41 -11.38
N GLU A 63 -8.71 4.58 -11.00
CA GLU A 63 -8.49 3.42 -10.14
C GLU A 63 -7.51 2.41 -10.77
N LEU A 64 -7.67 2.14 -12.08
CA LEU A 64 -6.79 1.24 -12.84
C LEU A 64 -5.37 1.78 -12.96
N LEU A 65 -5.19 3.09 -13.16
CA LEU A 65 -3.91 3.78 -13.23
C LEU A 65 -3.10 3.66 -11.91
N LEU A 66 -3.81 3.78 -10.79
CA LEU A 66 -3.22 3.67 -9.45
C LEU A 66 -2.95 2.23 -9.02
N ARG A 67 -3.45 1.24 -9.77
CA ARG A 67 -3.16 -0.17 -9.53
C ARG A 67 -1.66 -0.46 -9.72
N LYS A 68 -1.09 -1.26 -8.82
CA LYS A 68 0.35 -1.59 -8.85
C LYS A 68 0.74 -2.56 -9.96
N ARG A 69 -0.13 -3.54 -10.26
CA ARG A 69 0.00 -4.52 -11.36
C ARG A 69 -1.37 -4.92 -11.88
N ALA A 70 -1.46 -5.20 -13.18
CA ALA A 70 -2.70 -5.63 -13.80
C ALA A 70 -3.18 -7.00 -13.27
N ILE A 71 -2.25 -7.95 -13.15
CA ILE A 71 -2.48 -9.31 -12.68
C ILE A 71 -1.50 -9.59 -11.53
N ARG A 72 -1.99 -10.23 -10.46
CA ARG A 72 -1.16 -10.62 -9.30
C ARG A 72 -0.44 -11.97 -9.49
N SER A 73 -1.03 -12.90 -10.26
CA SER A 73 -0.49 -14.23 -10.51
C SER A 73 -0.89 -14.74 -11.90
N MET A 74 0.04 -15.39 -12.62
CA MET A 74 -0.25 -15.98 -13.94
C MET A 74 -1.19 -17.19 -13.87
N SER A 75 -1.20 -17.92 -12.75
CA SER A 75 -2.05 -19.09 -12.54
C SER A 75 -3.44 -18.75 -11.98
N GLY A 76 -3.70 -17.47 -11.68
CA GLY A 76 -4.90 -17.03 -10.96
C GLY A 76 -4.88 -17.31 -9.45
N ILE A 77 -3.94 -18.14 -8.95
CA ILE A 77 -3.79 -18.42 -7.52
C ILE A 77 -2.88 -17.38 -6.88
N VAL A 78 -3.38 -16.70 -5.84
CA VAL A 78 -2.62 -15.73 -5.05
C VAL A 78 -2.41 -16.30 -3.65
N SER A 79 -1.18 -16.71 -3.33
CA SER A 79 -0.83 -17.16 -1.98
C SER A 79 -0.78 -15.97 -1.02
N VAL A 80 -1.56 -16.04 0.05
CA VAL A 80 -1.58 -15.05 1.13
C VAL A 80 -1.11 -15.73 2.41
N GLN A 81 0.09 -15.36 2.87
CA GLN A 81 0.63 -15.83 4.15
C GLN A 81 0.29 -14.83 5.25
N VAL A 82 -0.21 -15.34 6.36
CA VAL A 82 -0.47 -14.58 7.60
C VAL A 82 0.24 -15.24 8.76
N LEU A 83 0.65 -14.45 9.75
CA LEU A 83 1.17 -14.94 11.02
C LEU A 83 0.26 -14.49 12.15
N THR A 84 0.09 -15.34 13.15
CA THR A 84 -0.64 -15.00 14.37
C THR A 84 0.25 -14.22 15.33
N LYS A 85 -0.32 -13.67 16.40
CA LYS A 85 0.47 -13.14 17.50
C LYS A 85 1.36 -14.22 18.13
N PRO A 86 2.48 -13.85 18.78
CA PRO A 86 3.26 -14.79 19.58
C PRO A 86 2.39 -15.52 20.59
N TYR A 87 2.56 -16.84 20.70
CA TYR A 87 1.82 -17.69 21.63
C TYR A 87 2.77 -18.74 22.22
N PRO A 88 2.71 -19.01 23.53
CA PRO A 88 3.62 -19.94 24.18
C PRO A 88 3.44 -21.36 23.64
N CYS A 89 4.56 -22.01 23.34
CA CYS A 89 4.60 -23.42 23.00
C CYS A 89 4.62 -24.25 24.30
N PRO A 90 3.81 -25.32 24.44
CA PRO A 90 3.82 -26.14 25.65
C PRO A 90 5.11 -26.95 25.82
N SER A 91 5.89 -27.11 24.75
CA SER A 91 7.16 -27.83 24.77
C SER A 91 8.36 -26.91 24.65
N HIS A 92 9.48 -27.34 25.21
CA HIS A 92 10.76 -26.66 25.08
C HIS A 92 11.66 -27.41 24.10
N CYS A 93 11.57 -27.06 22.81
CA CYS A 93 12.43 -27.60 21.77
C CYS A 93 13.68 -26.73 21.59
N ILE A 94 14.87 -27.31 21.79
CA ILE A 94 16.17 -26.63 21.66
C ILE A 94 16.52 -26.24 20.21
N PHE A 95 15.86 -26.85 19.21
CA PHE A 95 16.10 -26.56 17.79
C PHE A 95 15.19 -25.45 17.23
N CYS A 96 14.01 -25.23 17.82
CA CYS A 96 13.07 -24.26 17.29
C CYS A 96 13.45 -22.84 17.73
N PRO A 97 13.67 -21.89 16.80
CA PRO A 97 13.93 -20.51 17.17
C PRO A 97 12.74 -19.93 17.95
N ASN A 98 13.05 -18.98 18.83
CA ASN A 98 12.10 -18.44 19.80
C ASN A 98 12.27 -16.92 19.94
N ASP A 99 12.00 -16.21 18.84
CA ASP A 99 11.94 -14.75 18.84
C ASP A 99 10.71 -14.27 19.63
N PRO A 100 10.87 -13.42 20.67
CA PRO A 100 9.76 -12.98 21.52
C PRO A 100 8.65 -12.22 20.78
N GLU A 101 8.97 -11.57 19.66
CA GLU A 101 8.02 -10.79 18.86
C GLU A 101 7.34 -11.61 17.76
N MET A 102 7.68 -12.91 17.62
CA MET A 102 7.18 -13.78 16.57
C MET A 102 6.51 -15.06 17.11
N PRO A 103 5.65 -15.71 16.32
CA PRO A 103 5.26 -17.09 16.57
C PRO A 103 6.45 -18.04 16.65
N LYS A 104 6.25 -19.16 17.34
CA LYS A 104 7.26 -20.21 17.44
C LYS A 104 7.75 -20.62 16.05
N SER A 105 9.07 -20.82 15.94
CA SER A 105 9.77 -21.22 14.71
C SER A 105 9.96 -20.13 13.65
N TYR A 106 9.48 -18.90 13.86
CA TYR A 106 9.74 -17.76 12.98
C TYR A 106 10.75 -16.78 13.58
N ILE A 107 11.42 -16.01 12.72
CA ILE A 107 12.37 -14.96 13.13
C ILE A 107 11.99 -13.66 12.43
N LYS A 108 12.07 -12.53 13.14
CA LYS A 108 11.65 -11.21 12.64
C LYS A 108 12.29 -10.78 11.32
N SER A 109 13.50 -11.23 11.03
CA SER A 109 14.23 -10.90 9.80
C SER A 109 13.79 -11.71 8.58
N GLU A 110 12.96 -12.74 8.74
CA GLU A 110 12.47 -13.53 7.61
C GLU A 110 11.45 -12.74 6.80
N PRO A 111 11.45 -12.82 5.45
CA PRO A 111 10.61 -11.95 4.62
C PRO A 111 9.11 -12.01 4.92
N GLY A 112 8.59 -13.19 5.27
CA GLY A 112 7.19 -13.38 5.67
C GLY A 112 6.89 -12.77 7.03
N ALA A 113 7.74 -13.06 8.01
CA ALA A 113 7.61 -12.61 9.40
C ALA A 113 7.83 -11.11 9.55
N MET A 114 8.84 -10.56 8.87
CA MET A 114 9.11 -9.13 8.81
C MET A 114 7.89 -8.36 8.31
N ARG A 115 7.23 -8.84 7.24
CA ARG A 115 6.01 -8.22 6.72
C ARG A 115 4.88 -8.27 7.73
N ALA A 116 4.69 -9.41 8.41
CA ALA A 116 3.65 -9.52 9.43
C ALA A 116 3.89 -8.53 10.57
N TRP A 117 5.13 -8.41 11.06
CA TRP A 117 5.50 -7.49 12.14
C TRP A 117 5.35 -6.01 11.79
N LEU A 118 5.71 -5.61 10.58
CA LEU A 118 5.55 -4.23 10.12
C LEU A 118 4.07 -3.80 9.93
N ASN A 119 3.13 -4.75 9.89
CA ASN A 119 1.71 -4.51 9.69
C ASN A 119 0.86 -4.94 10.91
N GLN A 120 1.47 -5.09 12.09
CA GLN A 120 0.75 -5.32 13.36
C GLN A 120 -0.02 -4.08 13.81
#